data_AF-A0A7G2JJR9-F1
#
_entry.id   AF-A0A7G2JJR9-F1
#
_cell.length_a   1.000
_cell.length_b   1.000
_cell.length_c   1.000
_cell.angle_alpha   90.00
_cell.angle_beta   90.00
_cell.angle_gamma   90.00
#
_symmetry.space_group_name_H-M   'P 1'
#
loop_
_entity.id
_entity.type
_entity.pdbx_description
1 polymer ?
#
loop_
_entity_poly.entity_id
_entity_poly.type
_entity_poly.pdbx_seq_one_letter_code
_entity_poly.pdbx_strand_id
1 'polypeptide(L)' 'MTSLSVDTMPTHSQPPFSRWRLYLQRYRTRQALLLLDDVQLADIGLTRAAAWREGCKPFWRR' A
#
# COMPACT_ATOMS: atom_id res chain seq x y z
N MET A 1 -29.96 -12.47 -43.96
CA MET A 1 -29.95 -12.11 -42.52
C MET A 1 -28.94 -13.00 -41.84
N THR A 2 -27.67 -12.60 -41.83
CA THR A 2 -26.58 -13.36 -41.20
C THR A 2 -26.18 -12.58 -39.95
N SER A 3 -26.60 -13.06 -38.79
CA SER A 3 -26.34 -12.40 -37.51
C SER A 3 -24.85 -12.55 -37.17
N LEU A 4 -24.16 -11.43 -37.04
CA LEU A 4 -22.78 -11.35 -36.56
C LEU A 4 -22.80 -11.60 -35.05
N SER A 5 -22.36 -12.77 -34.61
CA SER A 5 -22.02 -12.98 -33.21
C SER A 5 -20.71 -12.24 -32.93
N VAL A 6 -20.84 -11.06 -32.32
CA VAL A 6 -19.73 -10.37 -31.65
C VAL A 6 -19.27 -11.28 -30.51
N ASP A 7 -18.17 -11.98 -30.77
CA ASP A 7 -17.50 -12.75 -29.74
C ASP A 7 -16.95 -11.78 -28.68
N THR A 8 -17.13 -12.20 -27.44
CA THR A 8 -16.98 -11.35 -26.25
C THR A 8 -15.50 -10.98 -26.07
N MET A 9 -15.19 -9.68 -26.04
CA MET A 9 -13.84 -9.20 -25.73
C MET A 9 -13.39 -9.72 -24.36
N PRO A 10 -12.17 -10.28 -24.24
CA PRO A 10 -11.70 -10.78 -22.96
C PRO A 10 -11.55 -9.60 -22.00
N THR A 11 -12.33 -9.64 -20.92
CA THR A 11 -12.21 -8.67 -19.83
C THR A 11 -10.82 -8.82 -19.24
N HIS A 12 -10.00 -7.76 -19.38
CA HIS A 12 -8.65 -7.70 -18.85
C HIS A 12 -8.72 -7.73 -17.31
N SER A 13 -8.77 -8.93 -16.75
CA SER A 13 -8.74 -9.18 -15.32
C SER A 13 -7.36 -8.74 -14.83
N GLN A 14 -7.29 -7.54 -14.28
CA GLN A 14 -6.08 -7.03 -13.66
C GLN A 14 -5.60 -8.06 -12.64
N PRO A 15 -4.34 -8.51 -12.72
CA PRO A 15 -3.90 -9.66 -11.94
C PRO A 15 -3.87 -9.32 -10.44
N PRO A 16 -3.93 -10.34 -9.56
CA PRO A 16 -4.07 -10.20 -8.10
C PRO A 16 -2.88 -9.51 -7.39
N PHE A 17 -1.89 -9.00 -8.12
CA PHE A 17 -0.73 -8.27 -7.59
C PHE A 17 -1.07 -6.92 -6.94
N SER A 18 -2.32 -6.45 -7.00
CA SER A 18 -2.74 -5.18 -6.38
C SER A 18 -2.51 -5.15 -4.87
N ARG A 19 -2.76 -6.27 -4.17
CA ARG A 19 -2.59 -6.35 -2.71
C ARG A 19 -1.11 -6.35 -2.31
N TRP A 20 -0.26 -7.01 -3.11
CA TRP A 20 1.19 -6.99 -2.87
C TRP A 20 1.76 -5.58 -2.94
N ARG A 21 1.34 -4.80 -3.95
CA ARG A 21 1.72 -3.38 -4.06
C ARG A 21 1.29 -2.58 -2.83
N LEU A 22 0.08 -2.82 -2.31
CA LEU A 22 -0.39 -2.18 -1.08
C LEU A 22 0.44 -2.55 0.14
N TYR A 23 0.79 -3.84 0.31
CA TYR A 23 1.64 -4.28 1.41
C TYR A 23 3.05 -3.69 1.34
N LEU A 24 3.64 -3.65 0.14
CA LEU A 24 4.94 -3.03 -0.08
C LEU A 24 4.90 -1.53 0.23
N GLN A 25 3.85 -0.83 -0.22
CA GLN A 25 3.67 0.59 0.09
C GLN A 25 3.57 0.83 1.59
N ARG A 26 2.75 0.05 2.31
CA ARG A 26 2.63 0.12 3.77
C ARG A 26 3.97 -0.11 4.46
N TYR A 27 4.71 -1.14 4.02
CA TYR A 27 6.02 -1.44 4.58
C TYR A 27 7.00 -0.27 4.41
N ARG A 28 7.07 0.32 3.21
CA ARG A 28 7.94 1.47 2.94
C ARG A 28 7.56 2.68 3.79
N THR A 29 6.27 2.99 3.93
CA THR A 29 5.81 4.11 4.79
C THR A 29 6.17 3.87 6.26
N ARG A 30 6.00 2.64 6.76
CA ARG A 30 6.37 2.27 8.13
C ARG A 30 7.86 2.41 8.40
N GLN A 31 8.70 1.96 7.45
CA GLN A 31 10.14 2.15 7.54
C GLN A 31 10.53 3.62 7.48
N ALA A 32 9.86 4.42 6.63
CA ALA A 32 10.10 5.85 6.55
C ALA A 32 9.86 6.54 7.90
N LEU A 33 8.79 6.17 8.63
CA LEU A 33 8.53 6.72 9.98
C LEU A 33 9.67 6.44 10.98
N LEU A 34 10.38 5.32 10.86
CA LEU A 34 11.52 5.00 11.73
C LEU A 34 12.78 5.81 11.39
N LEU A 35 12.90 6.24 10.13
CA LEU A 35 14.05 6.99 9.62
C LEU A 35 13.94 8.50 9.87
N LEU A 36 12.75 9.02 10.18
CA LEU A 36 12.55 10.44 10.47
C LEU A 36 13.18 10.83 11.81
N ASP A 37 13.63 12.09 11.87
CA ASP A 37 14.07 12.72 13.12
C ASP A 37 12.87 13.22 13.95
N ASP A 38 13.13 13.64 15.19
CA ASP A 38 12.06 14.04 16.11
C ASP A 38 11.35 15.34 15.68
N VAL A 39 12.03 16.21 14.92
CA VAL A 39 11.48 17.47 14.41
C VAL A 39 10.53 17.19 13.24
N GLN A 40 10.95 16.37 12.28
CA GLN A 40 10.15 15.91 11.16
C GLN A 40 8.94 15.11 11.60
N LEU A 41 9.08 14.31 12.67
CA LEU A 41 7.95 13.63 13.31
C LEU A 41 6.98 14.64 13.93
N ALA A 42 7.48 15.69 14.60
CA ALA A 42 6.65 16.73 15.17
C ALA A 42 5.89 17.54 14.10
N ASP A 43 6.51 17.79 12.94
CA ASP A 43 5.88 18.48 11.81
C ASP A 43 4.63 17.72 11.29
N ILE A 44 4.64 16.39 11.36
CA ILE A 44 3.49 15.54 11.01
C ILE A 44 2.62 15.16 12.21
N GLY A 45 2.86 15.77 13.38
CA GLY A 45 2.08 15.57 14.61
C GLY A 45 2.28 14.20 15.27
N LEU A 46 3.41 13.53 15.02
CA LEU A 46 3.75 12.24 15.61
C LEU A 46 4.84 12.37 16.68
N THR A 47 4.76 11.52 17.70
CA THR A 47 5.85 11.33 18.65
C THR A 47 6.76 10.20 18.20
N ARG A 48 8.03 10.20 18.65
CA ARG A 48 8.97 9.10 18.41
C ARG A 48 8.39 7.75 18.82
N ALA A 49 7.73 7.68 19.98
CA ALA A 49 7.08 6.45 20.44
C ALA A 49 5.93 5.99 19.53
N ALA A 50 5.14 6.92 18.99
CA ALA A 50 4.08 6.58 18.03
C ALA A 50 4.67 6.08 16.69
N ALA A 51 5.72 6.73 16.19
CA ALA A 51 6.43 6.31 14.99
C ALA A 51 7.03 4.91 15.15
N TRP A 52 7.64 4.60 16.29
CA TRP A 52 8.13 3.25 16.60
C TRP A 52 7.02 2.21 16.66
N ARG A 53 5.91 2.51 17.34
CA ARG A 53 4.74 1.60 17.39
C ARG A 53 4.18 1.29 16.01
N GLU A 54 4.14 2.27 15.11
CA GLU A 54 3.66 2.07 13.75
C GLU A 54 4.71 1.36 12.87
N GLY A 55 5.97 1.79 12.94
CA GLY A 55 7.08 1.27 12.15
C GLY A 55 7.41 -0.19 12.43
N CYS A 56 7.24 -0.64 13.67
CA CYS A 56 7.45 -2.04 14.08
C CYS A 56 6.26 -2.95 13.82
N LYS A 57 5.15 -2.46 13.25
CA LYS A 57 4.02 -3.34 12.92
C LYS A 57 4.43 -4.32 11.83
N PRO A 58 4.12 -5.61 11.99
CA PRO A 58 4.37 -6.58 10.93
C PRO A 58 3.58 -6.24 9.67
N PHE A 59 4.12 -6.58 8.50
CA PHE A 59 3.59 -6.16 7.20
C PHE A 59 2.15 -6.64 6.92
N TRP A 60 1.72 -7.74 7.56
CA TRP A 60 0.36 -8.29 7.41
C TRP A 60 -0.68 -7.60 8.30
N ARG A 61 -0.27 -6.82 9.31
CA ARG A 61 -1.19 -6.06 10.16
C ARG A 61 -1.61 -4.76 9.47
N ARG A 62 -2.92 -4.57 9.32
CA ARG A 62 -3.50 -3.34 8.76
C ARG A 62 -3.33 -2.15 9.68
#